data_AF-A0A537V908-F1
#
_entry.id   AF-A0A537V908-F1
#
_cell.length_a   1.000
_cell.length_b   1.000
_cell.length_c   1.000
_cell.angle_alpha   90.00
_cell.angle_beta   90.00
_cell.angle_gamma   90.00
#
_symmetry.space_group_name_H-M   'P 1'
#
loop_
_entity.id
_entity.type
_entity.pdbx_description
1 polymer ?
#
loop_
_entity_poly.entity_id
_entity_poly.type
_entity_poly.pdbx_seq_one_letter_code
_entity_poly.pdbx_strand_id
1 'polypeptide(L)' 'MPERWTRDSWRSKPVAQMPEYPDKAALAAVERRLSTFPPLVFAGEARSLKKALGRVAA' A
#
# COMPACT_ATOMS: atom_id res chain seq x y z
N MET A 1 -20.71 -1.45 12.25
CA MET A 1 -20.43 -1.99 10.90
C MET A 1 -18.92 -2.11 10.77
N PRO A 2 -18.36 -3.19 10.20
CA PRO A 2 -16.91 -3.26 9.98
C PRO A 2 -16.49 -2.07 9.11
N GLU A 3 -15.43 -1.40 9.52
CA GLU A 3 -14.88 -0.24 8.81
C GLU A 3 -14.47 -0.70 7.40
N ARG A 4 -15.00 -0.06 6.35
CA ARG A 4 -14.72 -0.48 4.97
C ARG A 4 -13.26 -0.17 4.64
N TRP A 5 -12.52 -1.20 4.27
CA TRP A 5 -11.12 -1.05 3.86
C TRP A 5 -11.01 -0.19 2.59
N THR A 6 -10.07 0.77 2.60
CA THR A 6 -9.62 1.51 1.43
C THR A 6 -8.09 1.65 1.47
N ARG A 7 -7.48 2.11 0.37
CA ARG A 7 -6.04 2.37 0.34
C ARG A 7 -5.60 3.42 1.37
N ASP A 8 -6.49 4.34 1.75
CA ASP A 8 -6.18 5.45 2.66
C ASP A 8 -6.60 5.17 4.11
N SER A 9 -7.40 4.12 4.37
CA SER A 9 -7.94 3.84 5.71
C SER A 9 -6.87 3.50 6.75
N TRP A 10 -5.64 3.18 6.36
CA TRP A 10 -4.54 2.96 7.31
C TRP A 10 -4.06 4.28 7.96
N ARG A 11 -4.23 5.42 7.29
CA ARG A 11 -3.74 6.72 7.77
C ARG A 11 -4.43 7.19 9.05
N SER A 12 -5.59 6.62 9.40
CA SER A 12 -6.30 6.89 10.65
C SER A 12 -5.87 5.98 11.81
N LYS A 13 -4.99 5.01 11.57
CA LYS A 13 -4.50 4.07 12.59
C LYS A 13 -3.18 4.57 13.20
N PRO A 14 -2.83 4.16 14.44
CA PRO A 14 -1.53 4.47 15.03
C PRO A 14 -0.37 3.93 14.17
N VAL A 15 0.66 4.75 13.97
CA VAL A 15 1.88 4.39 13.22
C VAL A 15 3.12 4.73 14.03
N ALA A 16 4.11 3.83 14.06
CA ALA A 16 5.27 3.95 14.95
C ALA A 16 6.54 4.49 14.27
N GLN A 17 6.70 4.28 12.96
CA GLN A 17 7.97 4.50 12.24
C GLN A 17 7.78 5.37 10.99
N MET A 18 6.80 6.28 11.01
CA MET A 18 6.57 7.19 9.89
C MET A 18 7.42 8.46 10.07
N PRO A 19 8.21 8.88 9.07
CA PRO A 19 8.93 10.14 9.15
C PRO A 19 7.97 11.33 9.19
N GLU A 20 8.38 12.38 9.88
CA GLU A 20 7.68 13.67 9.85
C GLU A 20 8.12 14.48 8.63
N TYR A 21 7.26 14.51 7.62
CA TYR A 21 7.47 15.39 6.46
C TYR A 21 7.05 16.83 6.81
N PRO A 22 7.97 17.83 6.72
CA PRO A 22 7.67 19.22 7.07
C PRO A 22 6.73 19.90 6.06
N ASP A 23 6.83 19.54 4.78
CA ASP A 23 5.96 20.03 3.72
C ASP A 23 4.96 18.96 3.28
N LYS A 24 3.71 19.09 3.75
CA LYS A 24 2.62 18.18 3.39
C LYS A 24 2.15 18.36 1.95
N ALA A 25 2.29 19.56 1.37
CA ALA A 25 1.89 19.81 -0.01
C ALA A 25 2.86 19.14 -0.98
N ALA A 26 4.17 19.22 -0.71
CA ALA A 26 5.20 18.51 -1.47
C ALA A 26 5.01 16.98 -1.39
N LEU A 27 4.74 16.44 -0.19
CA LEU A 27 4.43 15.02 -0.02
C LEU A 27 3.25 14.59 -0.90
N ALA A 28 2.13 15.31 -0.83
CA ALA A 28 0.94 15.00 -1.63
C ALA A 28 1.21 15.12 -3.14
N ALA A 29 2.06 16.05 -3.57
CA ALA A 29 2.46 16.19 -4.97
C ALA A 29 3.27 14.97 -5.46
N VAL A 30 4.20 14.48 -4.65
CA VAL A 30 5.00 13.29 -4.96
C VAL A 30 4.12 12.04 -4.99
N GLU A 31 3.23 11.85 -4.00
CA GLU A 31 2.30 10.72 -3.97
C GLU A 31 1.41 10.68 -5.23
N ARG A 32 0.87 11.84 -5.66
CA ARG A 32 0.10 11.95 -6.91
C ARG A 32 0.94 11.55 -8.12
N ARG A 33 2.17 12.04 -8.24
CA ARG A 33 3.05 11.67 -9.35
C ARG A 33 3.37 10.16 -9.37
N LEU A 34 3.67 9.56 -8.22
CA LEU A 34 3.97 8.13 -8.15
C LEU A 34 2.77 7.27 -8.56
N SER A 35 1.54 7.72 -8.26
CA SER A 35 0.33 6.98 -8.64
C SER A 35 0.10 6.86 -10.15
N THR A 36 0.79 7.67 -10.97
CA THR A 36 0.68 7.61 -12.44
C THR A 36 1.70 6.68 -13.09
N PHE A 37 2.69 6.19 -12.33
CA PHE A 37 3.73 5.32 -12.87
C PHE A 37 3.25 3.89 -13.02
N PRO A 38 3.83 3.11 -13.95
CA PRO A 38 3.48 1.71 -14.10
C PRO A 38 3.79 0.93 -12.81
N PRO A 39 2.99 -0.11 -12.50
CA PRO A 39 3.26 -0.96 -11.36
C PRO A 39 4.54 -1.77 -11.56
N LEU A 40 5.25 -2.06 -10.47
CA LEU A 40 6.46 -2.90 -10.52
C LEU A 40 6.16 -4.38 -10.77
N VAL A 41 4.96 -4.83 -10.42
CA VAL A 41 4.48 -6.20 -10.58
C VAL A 41 3.00 -6.20 -10.97
N PHE A 42 2.59 -7.21 -11.71
CA PHE A 42 1.19 -7.44 -12.06
C PHE A 42 0.45 -8.18 -10.94
N ALA A 43 -0.87 -7.97 -10.86
CA ALA A 43 -1.70 -8.66 -9.89
C ALA A 43 -1.68 -10.20 -10.05
N GLY A 44 -1.37 -10.70 -11.26
CA GLY A 44 -1.20 -12.13 -11.52
C GLY A 44 -0.01 -12.74 -10.77
N GLU A 45 1.10 -12.00 -10.68
CA GLU A 45 2.32 -12.47 -10.01
C GLU A 45 2.10 -12.64 -8.50
N ALA A 46 1.43 -11.66 -7.88
CA ALA A 46 1.04 -11.75 -6.47
C ALA A 46 0.10 -12.94 -6.19
N ARG A 47 -0.85 -13.23 -7.10
CA ARG A 47 -1.74 -14.41 -6.98
C ARG A 47 -0.97 -15.72 -7.12
N SER A 48 -0.02 -15.79 -8.06
CA SER A 48 0.85 -16.95 -8.23
C SER A 48 1.68 -17.22 -6.98
N LEU A 49 2.29 -16.17 -6.40
CA LEU A 49 3.04 -16.29 -5.14
C LEU A 49 2.14 -16.74 -3.99
N LYS A 50 0.93 -16.18 -3.86
CA LYS A 50 -0.04 -16.61 -2.82
C LYS A 50 -0.37 -18.11 -2.93
N LYS A 51 -0.56 -18.63 -4.15
CA LYS A 51 -0.79 -20.07 -4.36
C LYS A 51 0.41 -20.91 -3.94
N ALA A 52 1.63 -20.45 -4.22
CA ALA A 52 2.86 -21.14 -3.79
C ALA A 52 2.98 -21.16 -2.27
N LEU A 53 2.78 -20.02 -1.59
CA LEU A 53 2.79 -19.93 -0.12
C LEU A 53 1.70 -20.80 0.51
N GLY A 54 0.53 -20.91 -0.11
CA GLY A 54 -0.54 -21.80 0.35
C GLY A 54 -0.14 -23.27 0.36
N ARG A 55 0.79 -23.70 -0.49
CA ARG A 55 1.34 -25.06 -0.46
C ARG A 55 2.36 -25.28 0.65
N VAL A 56 3.06 -24.22 1.08
CA VAL A 56 4.06 -24.29 2.16
C VAL A 56 3.38 -24.37 3.53
N ALA A 57 2.23 -23.74 3.68
CA ALA A 57 1.50 -23.69 4.95
C ALA A 57 0.64 -24.94 5.24
N ALA A 58 0.47 -25.83 4.26
CA ALA A 58 -0.29 -27.09 4.39
C ALA A 58 0.63 -28.22 4.85
#